data_AF-A0A843KJN0-F1
#
_entry.id   AF-A0A843KJN0-F1
#
_cell.length_a   1.000
_cell.length_b   1.000
_cell.length_c   1.000
_cell.angle_alpha   90.00
_cell.angle_beta   90.00
_cell.angle_gamma   90.00
#
_symmetry.space_group_name_H-M   'P 1'
#
loop_
_entity.id
_entity.type
_entity.pdbx_description
1 polymer ?
#
loop_
_entity_poly.entity_id
_entity_poly.type
_entity_poly.pdbx_seq_one_letter_code
_entity_poly.pdbx_strand_id
1 'polypeptide(L)'
;MTADLGAERKSNPSGGEECAEAALKELSRILMPLKDGDFSARMGKVLVYAQSAAKSGDDKARNNFIRFARLNLDAALVQALDSLVFRPRLASKSDEQKRALALERSFDGLEHPEKALLEHYVSSSDPLNKYIVAGPWGHQYLVKRGVQWQDLQAFHIELCELLGCKDTSAGKIVLAYAGLSLALEKLKD
;
A
#
# COMPACT_ATOMS: atom_id res chain seq x y z
N MET A 1 24.19 -22.56 -52.21
CA MET A 1 24.84 -23.14 -51.02
C MET A 1 25.75 -22.04 -50.46
N THR A 2 25.57 -21.45 -49.28
CA THR A 2 24.83 -21.83 -48.06
C THR A 2 24.67 -20.59 -47.16
N ALA A 3 23.48 -20.47 -46.58
CA ALA A 3 23.16 -20.06 -45.22
C ALA A 3 23.56 -18.65 -44.69
N ASP A 4 22.52 -17.81 -44.68
CA ASP A 4 22.09 -16.96 -43.55
C ASP A 4 22.51 -17.48 -42.17
N LEU A 5 23.20 -16.64 -41.40
CA LEU A 5 23.33 -16.78 -39.95
C LEU A 5 23.00 -15.42 -39.34
N GLY A 6 21.69 -15.16 -39.26
CA GLY A 6 21.12 -14.16 -38.39
C GLY A 6 21.67 -14.33 -36.97
N ALA A 7 22.49 -13.36 -36.56
CA ALA A 7 22.90 -13.22 -35.18
C ALA A 7 21.65 -12.91 -34.36
N GLU A 8 21.15 -13.90 -33.63
CA GLU A 8 20.16 -13.72 -32.57
C GLU A 8 20.70 -12.66 -31.60
N ARG A 9 20.11 -11.47 -31.64
CA ARG A 9 20.27 -10.46 -30.60
C ARG A 9 19.67 -11.06 -29.33
N LYS A 10 20.51 -11.69 -28.50
CA LYS A 10 20.23 -11.84 -27.07
C LYS A 10 20.17 -10.43 -26.48
N SER A 11 18.98 -9.86 -26.45
CA SER A 11 18.68 -8.71 -25.62
C SER A 11 18.91 -9.15 -24.18
N ASN A 12 20.06 -8.77 -23.60
CA ASN A 12 20.21 -8.82 -22.16
C ASN A 12 19.10 -7.95 -21.57
N PRO A 13 18.33 -8.44 -20.60
CA PRO A 13 17.35 -7.60 -19.93
C PRO A 13 18.08 -6.38 -19.37
N SER A 14 17.55 -5.20 -19.67
CA SER A 14 18.09 -3.99 -19.07
C SER A 14 17.88 -4.05 -17.56
N GLY A 15 18.74 -3.43 -16.74
CA GLY A 15 18.65 -3.51 -15.28
C GLY A 15 17.28 -3.11 -14.69
N GLY A 16 16.46 -2.35 -15.43
CA GLY A 16 15.08 -2.03 -15.05
C GLY A 16 14.11 -3.22 -15.20
N GLU A 17 14.31 -4.10 -16.19
CA GLU A 17 13.46 -5.29 -16.38
C GLU A 17 13.66 -6.32 -15.25
N GLU A 18 14.90 -6.52 -14.80
CA GLU A 18 15.20 -7.38 -13.65
C GLU A 18 14.61 -6.83 -12.33
N CYS A 19 14.64 -5.51 -12.16
CA CYS A 19 14.05 -4.83 -11.00
C CYS A 19 12.52 -4.99 -10.98
N ALA A 20 11.86 -4.73 -12.11
CA ALA A 20 10.41 -4.86 -12.25
C ALA A 20 9.94 -6.32 -12.07
N GLU A 21 10.68 -7.30 -12.59
CA GLU A 21 10.37 -8.72 -12.40
C GLU A 21 10.50 -9.13 -10.93
N ALA A 22 11.55 -8.69 -10.24
CA ALA A 22 11.73 -8.95 -8.81
C ALA A 22 10.61 -8.32 -7.96
N ALA A 23 10.22 -7.08 -8.26
CA ALA A 23 9.11 -6.39 -7.61
C ALA A 23 7.78 -7.13 -7.84
N LEU A 24 7.52 -7.61 -9.06
CA LEU A 24 6.32 -8.37 -9.39
C LEU A 24 6.28 -9.73 -8.69
N LYS A 25 7.43 -10.43 -8.58
CA LYS A 25 7.54 -11.70 -7.82
C LYS A 25 7.22 -11.48 -6.35
N GLU A 26 7.79 -10.46 -5.74
CA GLU A 26 7.55 -10.12 -4.34
C GLU A 26 6.08 -9.73 -4.10
N LEU A 27 5.51 -8.89 -4.97
CA LEU A 27 4.09 -8.54 -4.92
C LEU A 27 3.19 -9.78 -5.04
N SER A 28 3.51 -10.69 -5.97
CA SER A 28 2.76 -11.94 -6.15
C SER A 28 2.85 -12.84 -4.92
N ARG A 29 4.02 -12.92 -4.27
CA ARG A 29 4.25 -13.67 -3.04
C ARG A 29 3.40 -13.13 -1.89
N ILE A 30 3.34 -11.81 -1.71
CA ILE A 30 2.54 -11.17 -0.65
C ILE A 30 1.03 -11.32 -0.94
N LEU A 31 0.61 -11.19 -2.20
CA LEU A 31 -0.81 -11.28 -2.56
C LEU A 31 -1.38 -12.70 -2.50
N MET A 32 -0.58 -13.74 -2.76
CA MET A 32 -1.05 -15.12 -2.81
C MET A 32 -1.91 -15.54 -1.60
N PRO A 33 -1.49 -15.32 -0.34
CA PRO A 33 -2.31 -15.66 0.83
C PRO A 33 -3.55 -14.75 1.03
N LEU A 34 -3.70 -13.69 0.25
CA LEU A 34 -4.79 -12.71 0.33
C LEU A 34 -5.82 -12.86 -0.82
N LYS A 35 -5.63 -13.86 -1.69
CA LYS A 35 -6.50 -14.08 -2.86
C LYS A 35 -7.81 -14.79 -2.54
N ASP A 36 -7.98 -15.26 -1.32
CA ASP A 36 -9.18 -15.95 -0.86
C ASP A 36 -9.97 -15.06 0.11
N GLY A 37 -11.31 -15.14 0.06
CA GLY A 37 -12.21 -14.41 0.95
C GLY A 37 -12.57 -13.00 0.51
N ASP A 38 -12.97 -12.16 1.48
CA ASP A 38 -13.72 -10.91 1.27
C ASP A 38 -12.98 -9.80 0.49
N PHE A 39 -11.65 -9.92 0.36
CA PHE A 39 -10.77 -8.94 -0.30
C PHE A 39 -10.24 -9.42 -1.66
N SER A 40 -10.52 -10.67 -2.03
CA SER A 40 -10.00 -11.35 -3.23
C SER A 40 -10.17 -10.54 -4.52
N ALA A 41 -11.35 -9.95 -4.74
CA ALA A 41 -11.64 -9.14 -5.92
C ALA A 41 -10.74 -7.88 -6.03
N ARG A 42 -10.43 -7.24 -4.91
CA ARG A 42 -9.52 -6.08 -4.87
C ARG A 42 -8.08 -6.53 -5.07
N MET A 43 -7.65 -7.57 -4.36
CA MET A 43 -6.29 -8.12 -4.47
C MET A 43 -5.99 -8.65 -5.88
N GLY A 44 -6.98 -9.26 -6.53
CA GLY A 44 -6.89 -9.66 -7.94
C GLY A 44 -6.62 -8.46 -8.87
N LYS A 45 -7.31 -7.33 -8.66
CA LYS A 45 -7.08 -6.09 -9.42
C LYS A 45 -5.70 -5.49 -9.16
N VAL A 46 -5.22 -5.50 -7.91
CA VAL A 46 -3.85 -5.06 -7.57
C VAL A 46 -2.84 -5.86 -8.40
N LEU A 47 -2.98 -7.19 -8.45
CA LEU A 47 -2.09 -8.04 -9.23
C LEU A 47 -2.17 -7.75 -10.74
N VAL A 48 -3.38 -7.65 -11.30
CA VAL A 48 -3.56 -7.38 -12.73
C VAL A 48 -2.90 -6.06 -13.13
N TYR A 49 -3.10 -5.00 -12.34
CA TYR A 49 -2.47 -3.72 -12.63
C TYR A 49 -0.96 -3.73 -12.41
N ALA A 50 -0.44 -4.44 -11.40
CA ALA A 50 1.00 -4.61 -11.22
C ALA A 50 1.65 -5.36 -12.40
N GLN A 51 0.99 -6.40 -12.92
CA GLN A 51 1.45 -7.12 -14.11
C GLN A 51 1.44 -6.23 -15.36
N SER A 52 0.41 -5.40 -15.53
CA SER A 52 0.35 -4.44 -16.64
C SER A 52 1.43 -3.36 -16.52
N ALA A 53 1.74 -2.90 -15.31
CA ALA A 53 2.82 -1.96 -15.06
C ALA A 53 4.19 -2.56 -15.42
N ALA A 54 4.49 -3.77 -14.94
CA ALA A 54 5.76 -4.46 -15.20
C ALA A 54 6.00 -4.75 -16.70
N LYS A 55 4.93 -4.89 -17.49
CA LYS A 55 5.00 -5.14 -18.94
C LYS A 55 4.98 -3.87 -19.78
N SER A 56 4.78 -2.70 -19.18
CA SER A 56 4.60 -1.45 -19.91
C SER A 56 5.94 -0.82 -20.25
N GLY A 57 6.25 -0.75 -21.54
CA GLY A 57 7.38 0.02 -22.07
C GLY A 57 7.16 1.53 -22.11
N ASP A 58 5.93 2.01 -21.81
CA ASP A 58 5.60 3.44 -21.70
C ASP A 58 5.47 3.86 -20.24
N ASP A 59 6.23 4.88 -19.84
CA ASP A 59 6.28 5.39 -18.46
C ASP A 59 4.93 5.94 -17.99
N LYS A 60 4.19 6.59 -18.88
CA LYS A 60 2.89 7.19 -18.53
C LYS A 60 1.86 6.09 -18.26
N ALA A 61 1.80 5.07 -19.10
CA ALA A 61 0.95 3.90 -18.92
C ALA A 61 1.36 3.11 -17.67
N ARG A 62 2.66 2.89 -17.44
CA ARG A 62 3.20 2.23 -16.24
C ARG A 62 2.73 2.94 -14.97
N ASN A 63 2.91 4.26 -14.90
CA ASN A 63 2.47 5.07 -13.77
C ASN A 63 0.94 5.03 -13.55
N ASN A 64 0.15 5.01 -14.63
CA ASN A 64 -1.30 4.85 -14.52
C ASN A 64 -1.70 3.49 -13.95
N PHE A 65 -1.07 2.41 -14.40
CA PHE A 65 -1.32 1.08 -13.83
C PHE A 65 -0.94 1.00 -12.36
N ILE A 66 0.22 1.53 -11.97
CA ILE A 66 0.63 1.60 -10.56
C ILE A 66 -0.38 2.40 -9.73
N ARG A 67 -0.87 3.54 -10.25
CA ARG A 67 -1.93 4.31 -9.60
C ARG A 67 -3.21 3.48 -9.42
N PHE A 68 -3.64 2.74 -10.43
CA PHE A 68 -4.83 1.89 -10.32
C PHE A 68 -4.65 0.71 -9.36
N ALA A 69 -3.44 0.15 -9.28
CA ALA A 69 -3.10 -0.86 -8.28
C ALA A 69 -3.24 -0.27 -6.86
N ARG A 70 -2.67 0.92 -6.61
CA ARG A 70 -2.79 1.62 -5.32
C ARG A 70 -4.23 1.93 -4.94
N LEU A 71 -5.04 2.42 -5.87
CA LEU A 71 -6.45 2.69 -5.59
C LEU A 71 -7.22 1.43 -5.15
N ASN A 72 -6.86 0.25 -5.67
CA ASN A 72 -7.46 -1.00 -5.22
C ASN A 72 -6.89 -1.49 -3.88
N LEU A 73 -5.61 -1.25 -3.62
CA LEU A 73 -4.97 -1.54 -2.34
C LEU A 73 -5.54 -0.66 -1.22
N ASP A 74 -5.66 0.64 -1.45
CA ASP A 74 -6.28 1.61 -0.53
C ASP A 74 -7.73 1.24 -0.24
N ALA A 75 -8.49 0.87 -1.28
CA ALA A 75 -9.87 0.42 -1.11
C ALA A 75 -9.99 -0.87 -0.29
N ALA A 76 -9.03 -1.80 -0.42
CA ALA A 76 -9.00 -3.01 0.39
C ALA A 76 -8.68 -2.71 1.85
N LEU A 77 -7.71 -1.81 2.11
CA LEU A 77 -7.42 -1.37 3.48
C LEU A 77 -8.63 -0.68 4.11
N VAL A 78 -9.30 0.22 3.37
CA VAL A 78 -10.54 0.87 3.85
C VAL A 78 -11.62 -0.18 4.16
N GLN A 79 -11.85 -1.13 3.28
CA GLN A 79 -12.82 -2.21 3.50
C GLN A 79 -12.46 -3.07 4.72
N ALA A 80 -11.16 -3.34 4.93
CA ALA A 80 -10.69 -4.06 6.11
C ALA A 80 -10.97 -3.25 7.38
N LEU A 81 -10.66 -1.95 7.37
CA LEU A 81 -10.87 -1.06 8.50
C LEU A 81 -12.34 -0.84 8.83
N ASP A 82 -13.24 -0.83 7.85
CA ASP A 82 -14.68 -0.75 8.11
C ASP A 82 -15.18 -1.92 9.00
N SER A 83 -14.45 -3.03 9.05
CA SER A 83 -14.71 -4.17 9.95
C SER A 83 -13.94 -4.14 11.28
N LEU A 84 -12.93 -3.27 11.41
CA LEU A 84 -11.99 -3.24 12.54
C LEU A 84 -12.05 -1.95 13.37
N VAL A 85 -12.42 -0.83 12.74
CA VAL A 85 -12.41 0.51 13.33
C VAL A 85 -13.77 1.16 13.09
N PHE A 86 -14.39 1.67 14.15
CA PHE A 86 -15.66 2.38 14.01
C PHE A 86 -15.47 3.65 13.18
N ARG A 87 -16.08 3.68 11.99
CA ARG A 87 -16.19 4.88 11.17
C ARG A 87 -17.51 5.62 11.48
N PRO A 88 -17.47 6.89 11.91
CA PRO A 88 -18.70 7.66 12.11
C PRO A 88 -19.51 7.78 10.82
N ARG A 89 -20.76 7.30 10.83
CA ARG A 89 -21.66 7.28 9.65
C ARG A 89 -21.96 8.67 9.06
N LEU A 90 -21.90 9.71 9.90
CA LEU A 90 -22.21 11.08 9.51
C LEU A 90 -20.99 11.87 9.02
N ALA A 91 -19.77 11.31 9.10
CA ALA A 91 -18.59 11.99 8.60
C ALA A 91 -18.61 12.00 7.07
N SER A 92 -18.71 13.19 6.48
CA SER A 92 -18.56 13.35 5.04
C SER A 92 -17.10 13.20 4.62
N LYS A 93 -16.85 13.02 3.32
CA LYS A 93 -15.47 13.06 2.78
C LYS A 93 -14.78 14.40 3.07
N SER A 94 -15.54 15.51 3.14
CA SER A 94 -14.98 16.82 3.48
C SER A 94 -14.54 16.86 4.95
N ASP A 95 -15.30 16.22 5.85
CA ASP A 95 -14.94 16.15 7.27
C ASP A 95 -13.69 15.30 7.48
N GLU A 96 -13.61 14.16 6.79
CA GLU A 96 -12.40 13.32 6.76
C GLU A 96 -11.17 14.11 6.29
N GLN A 97 -11.30 14.88 5.20
CA GLN A 97 -10.20 15.70 4.68
C GLN A 97 -9.79 16.82 5.64
N LYS A 98 -10.76 17.56 6.20
CA LYS A 98 -10.48 18.61 7.19
C LYS A 98 -9.78 18.04 8.41
N ARG A 99 -10.22 16.86 8.87
CA ARG A 99 -9.62 16.21 10.02
C ARG A 99 -8.21 15.70 9.72
N ALA A 100 -8.02 15.06 8.58
CA ALA A 100 -6.70 14.65 8.09
C ALA A 100 -5.71 15.82 8.04
N LEU A 101 -6.12 16.98 7.52
CA LEU A 101 -5.28 18.18 7.50
C LEU A 101 -4.97 18.72 8.89
N ALA A 102 -5.91 18.63 9.83
CA ALA A 102 -5.67 19.03 11.22
C ALA A 102 -4.66 18.09 11.90
N LEU A 103 -4.80 16.78 11.68
CA LEU A 103 -3.85 15.78 12.17
C LEU A 103 -2.46 15.97 11.57
N GLU A 104 -2.37 16.20 10.26
CA GLU A 104 -1.10 16.49 9.56
C GLU A 104 -0.34 17.61 10.27
N ARG A 105 -1.01 18.75 10.51
CA ARG A 105 -0.42 19.89 11.24
C ARG A 105 0.00 19.56 12.67
N SER A 106 -0.68 18.66 13.35
CA SER A 106 -0.36 18.27 14.72
C SER A 106 0.87 17.36 14.81
N PHE A 107 1.14 16.56 13.78
CA PHE A 107 2.28 15.66 13.74
C PHE A 107 3.48 16.24 12.99
N ASP A 108 3.26 17.29 12.20
CA ASP A 108 4.32 17.99 11.47
C ASP A 108 5.38 18.53 12.41
N GLY A 109 6.65 18.27 12.07
CA GLY A 109 7.81 18.67 12.88
C GLY A 109 8.17 17.70 14.01
N LEU A 110 7.36 16.68 14.30
CA LEU A 110 7.75 15.62 15.25
C LEU A 110 8.87 14.74 14.69
N GLU A 111 9.80 14.33 15.54
CA GLU A 111 10.94 13.46 15.20
C GLU A 111 10.48 12.03 14.83
N HIS A 112 9.51 11.50 15.58
CA HIS A 112 8.95 10.15 15.40
C HIS A 112 7.45 10.19 15.10
N PRO A 113 7.05 10.63 13.89
CA PRO A 113 5.64 10.74 13.52
C PRO A 113 4.90 9.39 13.54
N GLU A 114 5.59 8.27 13.31
CA GLU A 114 5.05 6.92 13.36
C GLU A 114 4.59 6.53 14.77
N LYS A 115 5.40 6.84 15.78
CA LYS A 115 5.05 6.59 17.19
C LYS A 115 3.93 7.53 17.63
N ALA A 116 4.03 8.81 17.27
CA ALA A 116 3.03 9.81 17.61
C ALA A 116 1.64 9.46 17.06
N LEU A 117 1.55 8.90 15.85
CA LEU A 117 0.28 8.42 15.29
C LEU A 117 -0.31 7.27 16.11
N LEU A 118 0.50 6.31 16.53
CA LEU A 118 0.03 5.18 17.34
C LEU A 118 -0.41 5.64 18.74
N GLU A 119 0.38 6.50 19.38
CA GLU A 119 0.02 7.13 20.66
C GLU A 119 -1.29 7.92 20.56
N HIS A 120 -1.47 8.67 19.46
CA HIS A 120 -2.72 9.39 19.19
C HIS A 120 -3.89 8.43 18.95
N TYR A 121 -3.68 7.32 18.24
CA TYR A 121 -4.71 6.30 18.05
C TYR A 121 -5.19 5.71 19.38
N VAL A 122 -4.27 5.44 20.30
CA VAL A 122 -4.57 4.89 21.63
C VAL A 122 -5.29 5.93 22.50
N SER A 123 -4.76 7.15 22.57
CA SER A 123 -5.23 8.20 23.48
C SER A 123 -6.48 8.94 22.99
N SER A 124 -6.74 8.98 21.68
CA SER A 124 -7.89 9.71 21.15
C SER A 124 -9.20 9.00 21.50
N SER A 125 -10.20 9.76 21.95
CA SER A 125 -11.58 9.27 22.07
C SER A 125 -12.41 9.53 20.82
N ASP A 126 -11.90 10.29 19.84
CA ASP A 126 -12.59 10.62 18.59
C ASP A 126 -12.47 9.45 17.60
N PRO A 127 -13.57 8.78 17.25
CA PRO A 127 -13.49 7.65 16.33
C PRO A 127 -13.08 8.05 14.91
N LEU A 128 -13.34 9.29 14.48
CA LEU A 128 -12.89 9.77 13.18
C LEU A 128 -11.36 9.88 13.13
N ASN A 129 -10.73 10.30 14.23
CA ASN A 129 -9.27 10.32 14.33
C ASN A 129 -8.69 8.93 14.21
N LYS A 130 -9.24 7.97 14.98
CA LYS A 130 -8.79 6.57 14.92
C LYS A 130 -8.89 6.00 13.52
N TYR A 131 -10.03 6.22 12.87
CA TYR A 131 -10.28 5.75 11.51
C TYR A 131 -9.30 6.37 10.50
N ILE A 132 -9.03 7.68 10.58
CA ILE A 132 -8.09 8.35 9.67
C ILE A 132 -6.65 7.88 9.88
N VAL A 133 -6.21 7.75 11.13
CA VAL A 133 -4.85 7.30 11.48
C VAL A 133 -4.61 5.86 11.04
N ALA A 134 -5.57 4.96 11.28
CA ALA A 134 -5.45 3.56 10.87
C ALA A 134 -5.56 3.38 9.34
N GLY A 135 -6.14 4.37 8.64
CA GLY A 135 -6.42 4.34 7.21
C GLY A 135 -5.24 4.58 6.28
N PRO A 136 -5.49 4.55 4.95
CA PRO A 136 -4.49 4.89 3.94
C PRO A 136 -3.82 6.24 4.17
N TRP A 137 -4.53 7.21 4.76
CA TRP A 137 -3.98 8.52 5.07
C TRP A 137 -2.78 8.43 6.03
N GLY A 138 -2.87 7.65 7.11
CA GLY A 138 -1.79 7.53 8.09
C GLY A 138 -0.50 6.99 7.45
N HIS A 139 -0.63 5.94 6.64
CA HIS A 139 0.50 5.42 5.87
C HIS A 139 1.07 6.45 4.89
N GLN A 140 0.22 7.12 4.10
CA GLN A 140 0.66 8.12 3.13
C GLN A 140 1.34 9.32 3.80
N TYR A 141 0.86 9.72 4.98
CA TYR A 141 1.47 10.76 5.79
C TYR A 141 2.90 10.37 6.20
N LEU A 142 3.09 9.17 6.74
CA LEU A 142 4.41 8.68 7.14
C LEU A 142 5.38 8.57 5.96
N VAL A 143 4.91 8.10 4.80
CA VAL A 143 5.71 8.07 3.56
C VAL A 143 6.15 9.49 3.16
N LYS A 144 5.24 10.48 3.21
CA LYS A 144 5.58 11.88 2.92
C LYS A 144 6.59 12.46 3.90
N ARG A 145 6.57 12.02 5.15
CA ARG A 145 7.53 12.42 6.19
C ARG A 145 8.90 11.74 6.05
N GLY A 146 9.07 10.85 5.07
CA GLY A 146 10.34 10.16 4.83
C GLY A 146 10.63 9.04 5.82
N VAL A 147 9.59 8.52 6.48
CA VAL A 147 9.72 7.38 7.40
C VAL A 147 10.22 6.17 6.63
N GLN A 148 11.22 5.49 7.18
CA GLN A 148 11.84 4.35 6.53
C GLN A 148 10.85 3.18 6.44
N TRP A 149 11.01 2.35 5.40
CA TRP A 149 10.09 1.23 5.16
C TRP A 149 10.05 0.22 6.32
N GLN A 150 11.15 0.07 7.05
CA GLN A 150 11.23 -0.79 8.24
C GLN A 150 10.34 -0.26 9.36
N ASP A 151 10.42 1.04 9.64
CA ASP A 151 9.60 1.71 10.65
C ASP A 151 8.12 1.76 10.23
N LEU A 152 7.85 1.93 8.94
CA LEU A 152 6.50 1.88 8.41
C LEU A 152 5.90 0.47 8.55
N GLN A 153 6.71 -0.58 8.34
CA GLN A 153 6.27 -1.96 8.58
C GLN A 153 6.01 -2.20 10.07
N ALA A 154 6.87 -1.71 10.96
CA ALA A 154 6.67 -1.79 12.40
C ALA A 154 5.39 -1.07 12.83
N PHE A 155 5.11 0.10 12.27
CA PHE A 155 3.86 0.84 12.48
C PHE A 155 2.62 -0.01 12.14
N HIS A 156 2.61 -0.69 10.98
CA HIS A 156 1.47 -1.53 10.58
C HIS A 156 1.33 -2.80 11.43
N ILE A 157 2.44 -3.35 11.94
CA ILE A 157 2.42 -4.46 12.90
C ILE A 157 1.78 -4.01 14.21
N GLU A 158 2.25 -2.90 14.79
CA GLU A 158 1.74 -2.39 16.06
C GLU A 158 0.28 -1.94 15.93
N LEU A 159 -0.08 -1.29 14.83
CA LEU A 159 -1.48 -0.96 14.53
C LEU A 159 -2.36 -2.22 14.49
N CYS A 160 -1.91 -3.29 13.84
CA CYS A 160 -2.64 -4.56 13.76
C CYS A 160 -2.81 -5.22 15.15
N GLU A 161 -1.82 -5.09 16.03
CA GLU A 161 -1.87 -5.55 17.43
C GLU A 161 -2.86 -4.72 18.25
N LEU A 162 -2.83 -3.39 18.13
CA LEU A 162 -3.80 -2.49 18.78
C LEU A 162 -5.24 -2.74 18.33
N LEU A 163 -5.43 -3.17 17.09
CA LEU A 163 -6.73 -3.56 16.54
C LEU A 163 -7.17 -4.97 16.97
N GLY A 164 -6.28 -5.77 17.57
CA GLY A 164 -6.57 -7.15 17.98
C GLY A 164 -6.92 -8.06 16.79
N CYS A 165 -6.43 -7.76 15.59
CA CYS A 165 -6.94 -8.36 14.35
C CYS A 165 -5.96 -9.28 13.62
N LYS A 166 -4.79 -9.56 14.18
CA LYS A 166 -3.66 -10.27 13.53
C LYS A 166 -4.06 -11.53 12.75
N ASP A 167 -4.93 -12.36 13.32
CA ASP A 167 -5.31 -13.65 12.73
C ASP A 167 -6.55 -13.58 11.82
N THR A 168 -7.15 -12.40 11.68
CA THR A 168 -8.33 -12.17 10.83
C THR A 168 -7.95 -11.88 9.38
N SER A 169 -8.88 -12.09 8.45
CA SER A 169 -8.69 -11.69 7.04
C SER A 169 -8.39 -10.19 6.91
N ALA A 170 -9.03 -9.33 7.71
CA ALA A 170 -8.81 -7.89 7.70
C ALA A 170 -7.41 -7.52 8.24
N GLY A 171 -6.96 -8.15 9.32
CA GLY A 171 -5.61 -7.92 9.85
C GLY A 171 -4.50 -8.35 8.90
N LYS A 172 -4.71 -9.42 8.11
CA LYS A 172 -3.79 -9.79 7.03
C LYS A 172 -3.65 -8.70 5.97
N ILE A 173 -4.71 -7.95 5.66
CA ILE A 173 -4.65 -6.80 4.75
C ILE A 173 -3.84 -5.67 5.37
N VAL A 174 -4.07 -5.34 6.65
CA VAL A 174 -3.32 -4.31 7.38
C VAL A 174 -1.82 -4.63 7.36
N LEU A 175 -1.43 -5.85 7.73
CA LEU A 175 -0.03 -6.28 7.77
C LEU A 175 0.65 -6.29 6.40
N ALA A 176 -0.09 -6.63 5.34
CA ALA A 176 0.45 -6.68 3.99
C ALA A 176 0.57 -5.31 3.31
N TYR A 177 -0.16 -4.29 3.81
CA TYR A 177 -0.34 -3.02 3.12
C TYR A 177 0.99 -2.31 2.84
N ALA A 178 1.87 -2.18 3.84
CA ALA A 178 3.17 -1.54 3.66
C ALA A 178 4.06 -2.25 2.63
N GLY A 179 4.11 -3.59 2.68
CA GLY A 179 4.90 -4.39 1.74
C GLY A 179 4.38 -4.31 0.30
N LEU A 180 3.05 -4.33 0.13
CA LEU A 180 2.43 -4.16 -1.19
C LEU A 180 2.65 -2.76 -1.75
N SER A 181 2.53 -1.72 -0.93
CA SER A 181 2.83 -0.34 -1.33
C SER A 181 4.27 -0.19 -1.80
N LEU A 182 5.24 -0.75 -1.07
CA LEU A 182 6.65 -0.74 -1.47
C LEU A 182 6.88 -1.50 -2.78
N ALA A 183 6.31 -2.69 -2.92
CA ALA A 183 6.46 -3.47 -4.15
C ALA A 183 5.88 -2.72 -5.37
N LEU A 184 4.78 -1.98 -5.18
CA LEU A 184 4.21 -1.12 -6.22
C LEU A 184 5.06 0.13 -6.52
N GLU A 185 5.78 0.69 -5.55
CA GLU A 185 6.74 1.78 -5.82
C GLU A 185 7.91 1.30 -6.67
N LYS A 186 8.46 0.12 -6.37
CA LYS A 186 9.58 -0.48 -7.11
C LYS A 186 9.27 -0.81 -8.58
N LEU A 187 7.99 -0.82 -8.98
CA LEU A 187 7.59 -0.97 -10.38
C LEU A 187 7.73 0.32 -11.21
N LYS A 188 8.04 1.45 -10.56
CA LYS A 188 8.30 2.71 -11.28
C LYS A 188 9.70 2.75 -11.89
N ASP A 189 10.64 2.13 -11.18
CA ASP A 189 12.07 2.01 -11.49
C ASP A 189 12.33 0.99 -12.61
#